data_AF-A0A967YW32-F1
#
_entry.id   AF-A0A967YW32-F1
#
_cell.length_a   1.000
_cell.length_b   1.000
_cell.length_c   1.000
_cell.angle_alpha   90.00
_cell.angle_beta   90.00
_cell.angle_gamma   90.00
#
_symmetry.space_group_name_H-M   'P 1'
#
loop_
_entity.id
_entity.type
_entity.pdbx_description
1 polymer ?
#
loop_
_entity_poly.entity_id
_entity_poly.type
_entity_poly.pdbx_seq_one_letter_code
_entity_poly.pdbx_strand_id
1 'polypeptide(L)'
;MLTLNRLSKFLYIARQNGWKRAVSFSWDYLKRRLSNLGNRQQASNNLYLYQAAYQSQGKIALSVVTPVYNTDPDVLEECFQSVLGQTYKNWEFCLCDDGSTREETIRVLKK
;
A
#
# COMPACT_ATOMS: atom_id res chain seq x y z
N MET A 1 -1.01 -7.41 22.78
CA MET A 1 -0.08 -6.28 22.58
C MET A 1 -0.57 -5.39 21.41
N LEU A 2 -1.84 -4.96 21.44
CA LEU A 2 -2.52 -4.25 20.34
C LEU A 2 -3.58 -3.33 20.97
N THR A 3 -3.22 -2.13 21.44
CA THR A 3 -4.20 -1.04 21.76
C THR A 3 -3.52 0.27 22.16
N LEU A 4 -2.32 0.22 22.77
CA LEU A 4 -1.67 1.41 23.34
C LEU A 4 -1.17 2.46 22.32
N ASN A 5 -0.98 2.08 21.05
CA ASN A 5 -0.42 2.98 20.02
C ASN A 5 -1.41 3.99 19.40
N ARG A 6 -2.73 3.83 19.60
CA ARG A 6 -3.73 4.74 18.98
C ARG A 6 -4.11 5.90 19.88
N LEU A 7 -4.29 5.62 21.17
CA LEU A 7 -4.56 6.62 22.19
C LEU A 7 -3.35 7.52 22.42
N SER A 8 -2.14 6.96 22.47
CA SER A 8 -0.90 7.74 22.55
C SER A 8 -0.72 8.67 21.36
N LYS A 9 -0.97 8.18 20.13
CA LYS A 9 -0.93 9.00 18.92
C LYS A 9 -2.01 10.08 18.89
N PHE A 10 -3.21 9.79 19.40
CA PHE A 10 -4.28 10.77 19.56
C PHE A 10 -3.91 11.87 20.56
N LEU A 11 -3.43 11.49 21.75
CA LEU A 11 -2.99 12.42 22.80
C LEU A 11 -1.81 13.27 22.33
N TYR A 12 -0.88 12.68 21.57
CA TYR A 12 0.22 13.40 20.94
C TYR A 12 -0.28 14.50 19.99
N ILE A 13 -1.23 14.17 19.11
CA ILE A 13 -1.81 15.15 18.17
C ILE A 13 -2.60 16.22 18.94
N ALA A 14 -3.37 15.83 19.96
CA ALA A 14 -4.15 16.75 20.77
C ALA A 14 -3.26 17.76 21.51
N ARG A 15 -2.11 17.30 22.02
CA ARG A 15 -1.11 18.14 22.70
C ARG A 15 -0.43 19.13 21.76
N GLN A 16 -0.09 18.72 20.54
CA GLN A 16 0.67 19.56 19.61
C GLN A 16 -0.20 20.49 18.76
N ASN A 17 -1.39 20.03 18.38
CA ASN A 17 -2.22 20.66 17.35
C ASN A 17 -3.63 21.02 17.84
N GLY A 18 -3.92 20.78 19.12
CA GLY A 18 -5.21 21.05 19.75
C GLY A 18 -6.25 19.94 19.55
N TRP A 19 -7.20 19.88 20.48
CA TRP A 19 -8.23 18.84 20.55
C TRP A 19 -9.14 18.78 19.33
N LYS A 20 -9.49 19.94 18.75
CA LYS A 20 -10.34 20.00 17.54
C LYS A 20 -9.70 19.24 16.38
N ARG A 21 -8.38 19.35 16.20
CA ARG A 21 -7.62 18.71 15.12
C ARG A 21 -7.39 17.22 15.34
N ALA A 22 -7.19 16.82 16.60
CA ALA A 22 -7.10 15.40 16.95
C ALA A 22 -8.43 14.67 16.69
N VAL A 23 -9.55 15.30 17.05
CA VAL A 23 -10.89 14.75 16.81
C VAL A 23 -11.19 14.66 15.32
N SER A 24 -10.92 15.72 14.54
CA SER A 24 -11.15 15.68 13.09
C SER A 24 -10.33 14.59 12.41
N PHE A 25 -9.05 14.46 12.76
CA PHE A 25 -8.17 13.41 12.23
C PHE A 25 -8.66 11.99 12.57
N SER A 26 -9.08 11.76 13.83
CA SER A 26 -9.65 10.48 14.23
C SER A 26 -10.97 10.17 13.54
N TRP A 27 -11.80 11.19 13.33
CA TRP A 27 -13.08 11.07 12.63
C TRP A 27 -12.86 10.71 11.17
N ASP A 28 -11.91 11.34 10.48
CA ASP A 28 -11.55 11.00 9.11
C ASP A 28 -10.93 9.60 9.00
N TYR A 29 -10.08 9.21 9.96
CA TYR A 29 -9.56 7.86 10.04
C TYR A 29 -10.68 6.81 10.19
N LEU A 30 -11.66 7.08 11.06
CA LEU A 30 -12.78 6.16 11.30
C LEU A 30 -13.70 6.09 10.08
N LYS A 31 -14.05 7.23 9.48
CA LYS A 31 -14.81 7.26 8.22
C LYS A 31 -14.15 6.43 7.13
N ARG A 32 -12.83 6.60 6.92
CA ARG A 32 -12.06 5.86 5.91
C ARG A 32 -12.02 4.36 6.20
N ARG A 33 -11.99 4.00 7.49
CA ARG A 33 -12.07 2.60 7.92
C ARG A 33 -13.46 2.02 7.67
N LEU A 34 -14.51 2.77 7.96
CA LEU A 34 -15.90 2.32 7.78
C LEU A 34 -16.29 2.26 6.29
N SER A 35 -15.88 3.23 5.47
CA SER A 35 -16.09 3.19 4.02
C SER A 35 -15.42 1.97 3.38
N ASN A 36 -14.24 1.58 3.86
CA ASN A 36 -13.53 0.40 3.37
C ASN A 36 -14.11 -0.93 3.87
N LEU A 37 -15.01 -0.94 4.86
CA LEU A 37 -15.71 -2.17 5.27
C LEU A 37 -16.70 -2.64 4.19
N GLY A 38 -17.36 -1.70 3.48
CA GLY A 38 -18.26 -2.03 2.37
C GLY A 38 -17.54 -2.69 1.18
N ASN A 39 -16.31 -2.24 0.89
CA ASN A 39 -15.48 -2.81 -0.17
C ASN A 39 -14.89 -4.20 0.15
N ARG A 40 -15.02 -4.69 1.40
CA ARG A 40 -14.50 -6.03 1.76
C ARG A 40 -15.24 -7.16 1.07
N GLN A 41 -16.55 -7.02 0.84
CA GLN A 41 -17.33 -8.03 0.12
C GLN A 41 -16.85 -8.17 -1.33
N GLN A 42 -16.47 -7.05 -1.95
CA GLN A 42 -15.93 -7.00 -3.32
C GLN A 42 -14.50 -7.55 -3.39
N ALA A 43 -13.68 -7.32 -2.35
CA ALA A 43 -12.35 -7.90 -2.22
C ALA A 43 -12.39 -9.44 -2.15
N SER A 44 -13.38 -10.02 -1.46
CA SER A 44 -13.57 -11.48 -1.42
C SER A 44 -13.83 -12.06 -2.82
N ASN A 45 -14.69 -11.42 -3.62
CA ASN A 45 -14.98 -11.88 -4.98
C ASN A 45 -13.74 -11.82 -5.89
N ASN A 46 -12.96 -10.74 -5.79
CA ASN A 46 -11.71 -10.62 -6.52
C ASN A 46 -10.69 -11.69 -6.09
N LEU A 47 -10.64 -12.05 -4.80
CA LEU A 47 -9.72 -13.07 -4.30
C LEU A 47 -9.97 -14.45 -4.94
N TYR A 48 -11.25 -14.84 -5.11
CA TYR A 48 -11.60 -16.11 -5.79
C TYR A 48 -11.22 -16.09 -7.27
N LEU A 49 -11.43 -14.97 -7.96
CA LEU A 49 -11.03 -14.80 -9.37
C LEU A 49 -9.51 -14.83 -9.52
N TYR A 50 -8.78 -14.15 -8.63
CA TYR A 50 -7.32 -14.21 -8.57
C TYR A 50 -6.84 -15.64 -8.37
N GLN A 51 -7.42 -16.37 -7.41
CA GLN A 51 -7.02 -17.74 -7.11
C GLN A 51 -7.29 -18.69 -8.29
N ALA A 52 -8.39 -18.52 -9.01
CA ALA A 52 -8.69 -19.28 -10.22
C ALA A 52 -7.73 -18.95 -11.38
N ALA A 53 -7.38 -17.68 -11.58
CA ALA A 53 -6.39 -17.25 -12.56
C ALA A 53 -4.96 -17.71 -12.21
N TYR A 54 -4.63 -17.76 -10.92
CA TYR A 54 -3.34 -18.27 -10.41
C TYR A 54 -3.20 -19.79 -10.54
N GLN A 55 -4.31 -20.52 -10.71
CA GLN A 55 -4.28 -21.94 -11.02
C GLN A 55 -4.10 -22.22 -12.52
N SER A 56 -4.45 -21.26 -13.39
CA SER A 56 -4.33 -21.42 -14.85
C SER A 56 -2.96 -20.99 -15.40
N GLN A 57 -2.27 -20.09 -14.71
CA GLN A 57 -0.86 -19.78 -14.94
C GLN A 57 -0.03 -20.48 -13.85
N GLY A 58 1.04 -21.19 -14.22
CA GLY A 58 1.82 -21.99 -13.25
C GLY A 58 2.08 -21.25 -11.94
N LYS A 59 1.92 -21.94 -10.80
CA LYS A 59 1.95 -21.37 -9.44
C LYS A 59 3.16 -20.45 -9.26
N ILE A 60 2.94 -19.13 -9.25
CA ILE A 60 3.98 -18.17 -8.88
C ILE A 60 4.43 -18.50 -7.45
N ALA A 61 5.74 -18.65 -7.27
CA ALA A 61 6.30 -19.17 -6.03
C ALA A 61 6.81 -18.07 -5.11
N LEU A 62 6.98 -16.85 -5.63
CA LEU A 62 7.58 -15.72 -4.94
C LEU A 62 6.95 -14.41 -5.42
N SER A 63 6.53 -13.56 -4.49
CA SER A 63 6.01 -12.21 -4.79
C SER A 63 6.90 -11.18 -4.12
N VAL A 64 7.47 -10.27 -4.91
CA VAL A 64 8.22 -9.12 -4.40
C VAL A 64 7.25 -7.96 -4.29
N VAL A 65 6.95 -7.49 -3.08
CA VAL A 65 6.01 -6.39 -2.85
C VAL A 65 6.77 -5.17 -2.39
N THR A 66 6.71 -4.08 -3.16
CA THR A 66 7.45 -2.84 -2.87
C THR A 66 6.49 -1.65 -2.77
N PRO A 67 6.35 -1.05 -1.57
CA PRO A 67 5.64 0.21 -1.44
C PRO A 67 6.46 1.37 -2.01
N VAL A 68 5.79 2.33 -2.64
CA VAL A 68 6.42 3.51 -3.24
C VAL A 68 5.70 4.76 -2.72
N TYR A 69 6.47 5.77 -2.31
CA TYR A 69 5.93 7.07 -1.93
C TYR A 69 6.99 8.15 -2.15
N ASN A 70 6.79 8.99 -3.18
CA ASN A 70 7.73 10.04 -3.56
C ASN A 70 9.19 9.53 -3.57
N THR A 71 9.40 8.29 -4.04
CA THR A 71 10.73 7.67 -4.15
C THR A 71 11.52 8.33 -5.27
N ASP A 72 12.81 8.57 -5.06
CA ASP A 72 13.67 9.16 -6.09
C ASP A 72 13.55 8.38 -7.42
N PRO A 73 13.26 9.04 -8.55
CA PRO A 73 13.11 8.37 -9.84
C PRO A 73 14.30 7.48 -10.18
N ASP A 74 15.53 7.91 -9.90
CA ASP A 74 16.74 7.16 -10.24
C ASP A 74 16.84 5.90 -9.37
N VAL A 75 16.57 6.04 -8.07
CA VAL A 75 16.55 4.90 -7.12
C VAL A 75 15.43 3.93 -7.44
N LEU A 76 14.26 4.43 -7.85
CA LEU A 76 13.12 3.59 -8.23
C LEU A 76 13.44 2.79 -9.51
N GLU A 77 14.10 3.42 -10.48
CA GLU A 77 14.57 2.75 -11.70
C GLU A 77 15.64 1.71 -11.38
N GLU A 78 16.63 2.02 -10.54
CA GLU A 78 17.62 1.03 -10.09
C GLU A 78 16.98 -0.17 -9.39
N CYS A 79 15.95 0.08 -8.56
CA CYS A 79 15.16 -0.99 -7.93
C CYS A 79 14.47 -1.87 -8.98
N PHE A 80 13.86 -1.28 -10.00
CA PHE A 80 13.23 -2.03 -11.09
C PHE A 80 14.25 -2.88 -11.84
N GLN A 81 15.39 -2.30 -12.22
CA GLN A 81 16.43 -3.03 -12.94
C GLN A 81 16.99 -4.20 -12.10
N SER A 82 17.17 -3.99 -10.80
CA SER A 82 17.59 -5.04 -9.87
C SER A 82 16.60 -6.20 -9.81
N VAL A 83 15.30 -5.89 -9.67
CA VAL A 83 14.24 -6.90 -9.53
C VAL A 83 13.91 -7.57 -10.88
N LEU A 84 13.99 -6.86 -12.00
CA LEU A 84 13.81 -7.43 -13.34
C LEU A 84 15.00 -8.27 -13.79
N GLY A 85 16.21 -7.98 -13.30
CA GLY A 85 17.45 -8.72 -13.57
C GLY A 85 17.53 -10.10 -12.91
N GLN A 86 16.48 -10.55 -12.20
CA GLN A 86 16.52 -11.81 -11.47
C GLN A 86 16.56 -13.04 -12.40
N THR A 87 17.37 -14.02 -12.02
CA THR A 87 17.57 -15.26 -12.79
C THR A 87 16.40 -16.22 -12.62
N TYR A 88 15.78 -16.24 -11.44
CA TYR A 88 14.55 -16.98 -11.19
C TYR A 88 13.39 -16.39 -12.01
N LYS A 89 12.53 -17.24 -12.58
CA LYS A 89 11.49 -16.81 -13.53
C LYS A 89 10.05 -16.93 -13.02
N ASN A 90 9.85 -17.61 -11.90
CA ASN A 90 8.52 -17.89 -11.39
C ASN A 90 8.15 -16.98 -10.21
N TRP A 91 8.22 -15.67 -10.46
CA TRP A 91 7.97 -14.63 -9.47
C TRP A 91 7.13 -13.49 -10.07
N GLU A 92 6.52 -12.69 -9.21
CA GLU A 92 5.81 -11.46 -9.59
C GLU A 92 6.36 -10.24 -8.86
N PHE A 93 6.30 -9.07 -9.51
CA PHE A 93 6.61 -7.78 -8.89
C PHE A 93 5.32 -6.99 -8.65
N CYS A 94 5.03 -6.66 -7.40
CA CYS A 94 3.87 -5.85 -7.04
C CYS A 94 4.31 -4.52 -6.45
N LEU A 95 4.01 -3.43 -7.14
CA LEU A 95 4.28 -2.06 -6.68
C LEU A 95 3.01 -1.43 -6.15
N CYS A 96 3.09 -0.80 -4.98
CA CYS A 96 1.96 -0.12 -4.36
C CYS A 96 2.33 1.33 -4.08
N ASP A 97 1.75 2.27 -4.83
CA ASP A 97 1.92 3.69 -4.60
C ASP A 97 1.02 4.18 -3.45
N ASP A 98 1.61 4.70 -2.37
CA ASP A 98 0.90 5.25 -1.21
C ASP A 98 0.55 6.74 -1.41
N GLY A 99 0.15 7.09 -2.63
CA GLY A 99 -0.28 8.44 -3.00
C GLY A 99 0.88 9.42 -3.21
N SER A 100 1.87 9.03 -4.01
CA SER A 100 2.94 9.95 -4.44
C SER A 100 2.36 11.20 -5.09
N THR A 101 2.98 12.35 -4.81
CA THR A 101 2.63 13.66 -5.37
C THR A 101 3.70 14.19 -6.30
N ARG A 102 4.92 13.64 -6.25
CA ARG A 102 6.01 14.03 -7.14
C ARG A 102 5.80 13.44 -8.52
N GLU A 103 5.69 14.31 -9.51
CA GLU A 103 5.40 13.90 -10.90
C GLU A 103 6.43 12.92 -11.45
N GLU A 104 7.71 13.11 -11.15
CA GLU A 104 8.77 12.26 -11.70
C GLU A 104 8.64 10.82 -11.19
N THR A 105 8.34 10.64 -9.89
CA THR A 105 8.05 9.33 -9.30
C THR A 105 6.85 8.67 -9.98
N ILE A 106 5.76 9.43 -10.18
CA ILE A 106 4.55 8.93 -10.84
C ILE A 106 4.83 8.55 -12.30
N ARG A 107 5.68 9.32 -13.01
CA ARG A 107 6.08 9.01 -14.38
C ARG A 107 6.82 7.67 -14.45
N VAL A 108 7.74 7.40 -13.53
CA VAL A 108 8.45 6.10 -13.48
C VAL A 108 7.49 4.95 -13.19
N LEU A 109 6.54 5.13 -12.27
CA LEU A 109 5.53 4.11 -11.95
C LEU A 109 4.56 3.77 -13.09
N LYS A 110 4.41 4.65 -14.09
CA LYS A 110 3.49 4.49 -15.23
C LYS A 110 4.16 4.02 -16.51
N LYS A 111 5.49 3.81 -16.49
CA LYS A 111 6.19 3.16 -17.61
C LYS A 111 5.66 1.75 -17.83
#